data_AF-A0A4S0QMQ6-F1
#
_entry.id   AF-A0A4S0QMQ6-F1
#
_cell.length_a   1.000
_cell.length_b   1.000
_cell.length_c   1.000
_cell.angle_alpha   90.00
_cell.angle_beta   90.00
_cell.angle_gamma   90.00
#
_symmetry.space_group_name_H-M   'P 1'
#
loop_
_entity.id
_entity.type
_entity.pdbx_description
1 polymer ?
#
loop_
_entity_poly.entity_id
_entity_poly.type
_entity_poly.pdbx_seq_one_letter_code
_entity_poly.pdbx_strand_id
1 'polypeptide(L)'
;MTEDGISYFGIRHHGPGSADSLVKALQELQPVAVLIEGPTDASPLLPLLASPDMKPPVALLCYPEDDPAATSFWPFAEFSPEYQAALWAVANKAALR
;
A
#
# COMPACT_ATOMS: atom_id res chain seq x y z
N MET A 1 -10.36 17.20 2.25
CA MET A 1 -10.06 18.46 1.54
C MET A 1 -8.98 18.12 0.53
N THR A 2 -9.30 18.19 -0.75
CA THR A 2 -8.31 18.05 -1.83
C THR A 2 -7.56 19.38 -1.94
N GLU A 3 -6.36 19.45 -1.39
CA GLU A 3 -5.41 20.49 -1.79
C GLU A 3 -4.65 19.93 -3.00
N ASP A 4 -4.63 20.67 -4.10
CA ASP A 4 -3.86 20.38 -5.32
C ASP A 4 -4.06 19.00 -5.98
N GLY A 5 -5.27 18.42 -5.88
CA GLY A 5 -5.59 17.13 -6.49
C GLY A 5 -5.03 15.91 -5.73
N ILE A 6 -4.55 16.13 -4.51
CA ILE A 6 -4.06 15.07 -3.61
C ILE A 6 -5.08 14.84 -2.50
N SER A 7 -5.36 13.58 -2.21
CA SER A 7 -6.20 13.14 -1.09
C SER A 7 -5.39 12.32 -0.12
N TYR A 8 -5.39 12.71 1.15
CA TYR A 8 -4.70 11.98 2.22
C TYR A 8 -5.70 11.14 3.00
N PHE A 9 -5.37 9.86 3.21
CA PHE A 9 -6.18 8.94 4.00
C PHE A 9 -5.36 8.47 5.21
N GLY A 10 -5.69 8.99 6.38
CA GLY A 10 -5.16 8.46 7.64
C GLY A 10 -5.78 7.09 7.91
N ILE A 11 -4.95 6.06 8.07
CA ILE A 11 -5.40 4.68 8.25
C ILE A 11 -4.85 4.05 9.53
N ARG A 12 -5.51 2.99 10.00
CA ARG A 12 -4.92 2.06 10.97
C ARG A 12 -4.56 0.77 10.27
N HIS A 13 -3.28 0.44 10.29
CA HIS A 13 -2.69 -0.71 9.61
C HIS A 13 -3.45 -2.04 9.84
N HIS A 14 -3.93 -2.27 11.07
CA HIS A 14 -4.69 -3.48 11.43
C HIS A 14 -6.22 -3.29 11.48
N GLY A 15 -6.75 -2.32 10.73
CA GLY A 15 -8.18 -1.96 10.78
C GLY A 15 -8.95 -2.49 9.58
N PRO A 16 -9.67 -3.63 9.66
CA PRO A 16 -10.53 -4.09 8.56
C PRO A 16 -11.59 -3.06 8.15
N GLY A 17 -12.15 -2.31 9.11
CA GLY A 17 -13.05 -1.20 8.80
C GLY A 17 -12.37 0.00 8.10
N SER A 18 -11.08 0.22 8.38
CA SER A 18 -10.27 1.23 7.69
C SER A 18 -9.98 0.79 6.25
N ALA A 19 -9.77 -0.50 6.03
CA ALA A 19 -9.52 -1.06 4.71
C ALA A 19 -10.76 -0.94 3.82
N ASP A 20 -11.93 -1.36 4.31
CA ASP A 20 -13.20 -1.20 3.59
C ASP A 20 -13.53 0.27 3.28
N SER A 21 -13.35 1.16 4.26
CA SER A 21 -13.57 2.60 4.06
C SER A 21 -12.62 3.20 3.02
N LEU A 22 -11.34 2.79 3.03
CA LEU A 22 -10.36 3.24 2.06
C LEU A 22 -10.71 2.76 0.65
N VAL A 23 -11.05 1.48 0.49
CA VAL A 23 -11.43 0.93 -0.82
C VAL A 23 -12.66 1.66 -1.39
N LYS A 24 -13.67 1.94 -0.57
CA LYS A 24 -14.83 2.75 -0.98
C LYS A 24 -14.43 4.16 -1.41
N ALA A 25 -13.56 4.82 -0.64
CA ALA A 25 -13.06 6.14 -1.00
C ALA A 25 -12.27 6.13 -2.32
N LEU A 26 -11.45 5.11 -2.57
CA LEU A 26 -10.74 4.94 -3.85
C LEU A 26 -11.72 4.68 -5.02
N GLN A 27 -12.76 3.88 -4.80
CA GLN A 27 -13.81 3.66 -5.79
C GLN A 27 -14.55 4.94 -6.16
N GLU A 28 -14.81 5.82 -5.20
CA GLU A 28 -15.46 7.12 -5.44
C GLU A 28 -14.51 8.13 -6.09
N LEU A 29 -13.27 8.21 -5.61
CA LEU A 29 -12.28 9.19 -6.05
C LEU A 29 -11.70 8.85 -7.43
N GLN A 30 -11.60 7.57 -7.78
CA GLN A 30 -10.96 7.08 -9.01
C GLN A 30 -9.59 7.74 -9.30
N PRO A 31 -8.64 7.72 -8.34
CA PRO A 31 -7.36 8.40 -8.54
C PRO A 31 -6.52 7.71 -9.61
N VAL A 32 -5.73 8.50 -10.34
CA VAL A 32 -4.77 7.98 -11.33
C VAL A 32 -3.54 7.33 -10.68
N ALA A 33 -3.31 7.59 -9.39
CA ALA A 33 -2.21 7.04 -8.62
C ALA A 33 -2.60 6.79 -7.15
N VAL A 34 -2.05 5.74 -6.57
CA VAL A 34 -2.11 5.42 -5.15
C VAL A 34 -0.68 5.42 -4.62
N LEU A 35 -0.43 6.23 -3.59
CA LEU A 35 0.85 6.31 -2.90
C LEU A 35 0.71 5.67 -1.52
N ILE A 36 1.55 4.68 -1.24
CA ILE A 36 1.63 4.00 0.06
C ILE A 36 2.92 4.48 0.74
N GLU A 37 2.82 4.91 1.99
CA GLU A 37 4.00 5.34 2.75
C GLU A 37 4.98 4.17 2.92
N GLY A 38 6.23 4.40 2.53
CA GLY A 38 7.27 3.39 2.54
C GLY A 38 8.56 3.87 1.89
N PRO A 39 9.58 3.01 1.83
CA PRO A 39 10.86 3.33 1.22
C PRO A 39 10.68 3.46 -0.30
N THR A 40 11.17 4.56 -0.88
CA THR A 40 10.95 4.88 -2.30
C THR A 40 11.51 3.79 -3.23
N ASP A 41 12.61 3.14 -2.86
CA ASP A 41 13.23 2.07 -3.65
C ASP A 41 12.36 0.80 -3.71
N ALA A 42 11.36 0.67 -2.83
CA ALA A 42 10.43 -0.43 -2.80
C ALA A 42 9.18 -0.22 -3.68
N SER A 43 8.93 1.00 -4.17
CA SER A 43 7.76 1.28 -5.02
C SER A 43 7.61 0.29 -6.20
N PRO A 44 8.68 -0.11 -6.93
CA PRO A 44 8.57 -1.09 -8.01
C PRO A 44 8.14 -2.50 -7.56
N LEU A 45 8.28 -2.82 -6.27
CA LEU A 45 7.92 -4.12 -5.69
C LEU A 45 6.45 -4.19 -5.27
N LEU A 46 5.80 -3.04 -4.98
CA LEU A 46 4.41 -3.01 -4.50
C LEU A 46 3.40 -3.72 -5.43
N PRO A 47 3.51 -3.65 -6.77
CA PRO A 47 2.60 -4.41 -7.64
C PRO A 47 2.64 -5.93 -7.44
N LEU A 48 3.74 -6.48 -6.90
CA LEU A 48 3.84 -7.91 -6.58
C LEU A 48 2.84 -8.32 -5.49
N LEU A 49 2.37 -7.39 -4.65
CA LEU A 49 1.32 -7.65 -3.66
C LEU A 49 0.02 -8.15 -4.29
N ALA A 50 -0.24 -7.80 -5.56
CA ALA A 50 -1.40 -8.27 -6.32
C ALA A 50 -1.15 -9.53 -7.14
N SER A 51 0.03 -10.15 -7.04
CA SER A 51 0.31 -11.42 -7.70
C SER A 51 -0.61 -12.52 -7.14
N PRO A 52 -1.21 -13.38 -8.00
CA PRO A 52 -2.02 -14.52 -7.54
C PRO A 52 -1.26 -15.50 -6.62
N ASP A 53 0.06 -15.55 -6.76
CA ASP A 53 0.92 -16.42 -5.93
C ASP A 53 1.31 -15.75 -4.59
N MET A 54 1.05 -14.45 -4.43
CA MET A 54 1.31 -13.73 -3.18
C MET A 54 0.22 -14.05 -2.15
N LYS A 55 0.62 -14.65 -1.02
CA LYS A 55 -0.29 -15.06 0.05
C LYS A 55 0.05 -14.33 1.35
N PRO A 56 -0.68 -13.27 1.73
CA PRO A 56 -0.50 -12.61 3.02
C PRO A 56 -0.67 -13.56 4.22
N PRO A 57 -0.01 -13.29 5.36
CA PRO A 57 0.80 -12.10 5.63
C PRO A 57 2.18 -12.18 4.95
N VAL A 58 2.57 -11.08 4.31
CA VAL A 58 3.88 -10.90 3.69
C VAL A 58 4.48 -9.59 4.19
N ALA A 59 5.80 -9.42 4.08
CA ALA A 59 6.43 -8.17 4.45
C ALA A 59 7.47 -7.78 3.40
N LEU A 60 7.56 -6.49 3.12
CA LEU A 60 8.73 -5.92 2.49
C LEU A 60 9.82 -5.76 3.55
N LEU A 61 11.01 -6.29 3.26
CA LEU A 61 12.19 -6.16 4.10
C LEU A 61 13.16 -5.16 3.46
N CYS A 62 13.49 -4.08 4.17
CA CYS A 62 14.63 -3.25 3.83
C CYS A 62 15.78 -3.60 4.76
N TYR A 63 16.83 -4.17 4.19
CA TYR A 63 18.03 -4.60 4.87
C TYR A 63 19.24 -3.81 4.35
N PRO A 64 19.74 -2.81 5.10
CA PRO A 64 20.97 -2.11 4.74
C PRO A 64 22.19 -2.95 5.11
N GLU A 65 23.01 -3.30 4.12
CA GLU A 65 24.21 -4.15 4.31
C GLU A 65 25.24 -3.50 5.24
N ASP A 66 25.42 -2.18 5.14
CA ASP A 66 26.40 -1.41 5.94
C ASP A 66 25.93 -1.15 7.39
N ASP A 67 24.62 -1.26 7.66
CA ASP A 67 24.05 -1.12 8.99
C ASP A 67 22.86 -2.09 9.20
N PRO A 68 23.13 -3.39 9.44
CA PRO A 68 22.09 -4.38 9.64
C PRO A 68 21.13 -4.07 10.80
N ALA A 69 21.55 -3.23 11.77
CA ALA A 69 20.71 -2.85 12.90
C ALA A 69 19.57 -1.88 12.49
N ALA A 70 19.71 -1.18 11.36
CA ALA A 70 18.68 -0.30 10.80
C ALA A 70 17.64 -1.03 9.92
N THR A 71 17.64 -2.37 9.93
CA THR A 71 16.67 -3.20 9.21
C THR A 71 15.24 -2.87 9.63
N SER A 72 14.36 -2.70 8.64
CA SER A 72 12.94 -2.38 8.85
C SER A 72 12.05 -3.27 7.99
N PHE A 73 10.85 -3.56 8.50
CA PHE A 73 9.84 -4.36 7.80
C PHE A 73 8.53 -3.58 7.65
N TRP A 74 7.93 -3.68 6.46
CA TRP A 74 6.58 -3.18 6.18
C TRP A 74 5.68 -4.40 5.98
N PRO A 75 4.91 -4.79 7.01
CA PRO A 75 4.03 -5.94 6.93
C PRO A 75 2.79 -5.59 6.11
N PHE A 76 2.23 -6.59 5.44
CA PHE A 76 0.98 -6.52 4.70
C PHE A 76 0.15 -7.75 5.07
N ALA A 77 -1.06 -7.50 5.53
CA ALA A 77 -2.05 -8.52 5.81
C ALA A 77 -3.26 -8.33 4.90
N GLU A 78 -4.04 -9.38 4.67
CA GLU A 78 -5.26 -9.30 3.86
C GLU A 78 -6.22 -8.20 4.34
N PHE A 79 -6.28 -7.97 5.65
CA PHE A 79 -7.12 -6.92 6.25
C PHE A 79 -6.44 -5.55 6.39
N SER A 80 -5.20 -5.40 5.93
CA SER A 80 -4.48 -4.11 6.00
C SER A 80 -4.96 -3.15 4.90
N PRO A 81 -5.24 -1.88 5.21
CA PRO A 81 -5.66 -0.90 4.22
C PRO A 81 -4.65 -0.73 3.07
N GLU A 82 -3.36 -0.81 3.36
CA GLU A 82 -2.27 -0.69 2.40
C GLU A 82 -2.30 -1.84 1.37
N TYR A 83 -2.49 -3.08 1.83
CA TYR A 83 -2.62 -4.22 0.93
C TYR A 83 -3.86 -4.08 0.05
N GLN A 84 -5.00 -3.70 0.62
CA GLN A 84 -6.24 -3.49 -0.14
C GLN A 84 -6.12 -2.33 -1.15
N ALA A 85 -5.40 -1.27 -0.81
CA ALA A 85 -5.11 -0.16 -1.71
C ALA A 85 -4.21 -0.59 -2.88
N ALA A 86 -3.20 -1.42 -2.63
CA ALA A 86 -2.34 -2.00 -3.67
C ALA A 86 -3.15 -2.87 -4.64
N LEU A 87 -4.00 -3.76 -4.12
CA LEU A 87 -4.90 -4.58 -4.93
C LEU A 87 -5.85 -3.73 -5.79
N TRP A 88 -6.45 -2.70 -5.19
CA TRP A 88 -7.33 -1.78 -5.89
C TRP A 88 -6.59 -1.06 -7.02
N ALA A 89 -5.38 -0.55 -6.75
CA ALA A 89 -4.60 0.19 -7.74
C ALA A 89 -4.26 -0.68 -8.97
N VAL A 90 -3.80 -1.91 -8.74
CA VAL A 90 -3.48 -2.85 -9.81
C VAL A 90 -4.74 -3.22 -10.62
N ALA A 91 -5.85 -3.52 -9.93
CA ALA A 91 -7.11 -3.87 -10.60
C ALA A 91 -7.67 -2.72 -11.47
N ASN A 92 -7.48 -1.47 -11.05
CA ASN A 92 -7.98 -0.28 -11.74
C ASN A 92 -6.93 0.38 -12.64
N LYS A 93 -5.73 -0.20 -12.77
CA LYS A 93 -4.60 0.35 -13.56
C LYS A 93 -4.16 1.74 -13.10
N ALA A 94 -4.38 2.08 -11.83
CA ALA A 94 -3.80 3.26 -11.23
C ALA A 94 -2.30 3.02 -10.98
N ALA A 95 -1.48 4.06 -11.10
CA ALA A 95 -0.07 3.96 -10.76
C ALA A 95 0.08 3.67 -9.26
N LEU A 96 0.83 2.62 -8.90
CA LEU A 96 1.10 2.25 -7.51
C LEU A 96 2.54 2.63 -7.15
N ARG A 97 2.73 3.37 -6.06
CA ARG A 97 4.04 3.84 -5.60
C ARG A 97 4.17 3.82 -4.10
#